data_AF-A0A3B8HG38-F1
#
_entry.id   AF-A0A3B8HG38-F1
#
_cell.length_a   1.000
_cell.length_b   1.000
_cell.length_c   1.000
_cell.angle_alpha   90.00
_cell.angle_beta   90.00
_cell.angle_gamma   90.00
#
_symmetry.space_group_name_H-M   'P 1'
#
loop_
_entity.id
_entity.type
_entity.pdbx_description
1 polymer ?
#
loop_
_entity_poly.entity_id
_entity_poly.type
_entity_poly.pdbx_seq_one_letter_code
_entity_poly.pdbx_strand_id
1 'polypeptide(L)'
;MITKTIFLGLLALSWCGTAFPGVGLAQDRGLIIREPMPQKVDVNQRTALVIGNSAYDATPLRNPVNDARSISSALRDLGFDVVEKENLTQKDMKREIQAFGAKLQKGGVGLFYFAGHGMQVNGRNYLIPVGARIEHEKQVEYEAVDMGAVLSEMDYARNPMNIVILDACRDNPFARSFRSSAQGLAAVNAPGGTLIAYATAPGSVASDGPGENGIYTGELIQTLRTPGLRIEDVFKQVRSVVRQVTDGKQIPWESSSLEGDFYFAGVPGDAGGATTTVASQRPLAASSPETMLTRGSDPAARSPKTWKEPVTGMEFVWVPGGCFQMGSSDSEAGRDTDEGPVHQVCLDGFWMGRTEVTNGEYRKFQRNHNSKDYNGVSLNGDDQPAVYVSWEEVQSFMKWLMDQNGGQYSFRLPTEAEWE
;
A
#
# COMPACT_ATOMS: atom_id res chain seq x y z
N MET A 1 19.13 -4.55 -17.24
CA MET A 1 19.86 -4.63 -15.97
C MET A 1 18.89 -5.14 -14.93
N ILE A 2 19.20 -6.24 -14.25
CA ILE A 2 18.30 -6.87 -13.27
C ILE A 2 18.48 -6.14 -11.95
N THR A 3 17.47 -5.38 -11.53
CA THR A 3 17.51 -4.56 -10.31
C THR A 3 17.29 -5.44 -9.07
N LYS A 4 18.26 -5.49 -8.13
CA LYS A 4 18.10 -6.23 -6.85
C LYS A 4 17.45 -5.32 -5.80
N THR A 5 16.51 -5.84 -5.03
CA THR A 5 15.78 -5.13 -3.96
C THR A 5 16.52 -5.21 -2.63
N ILE A 6 16.63 -4.08 -1.93
CA ILE A 6 17.52 -3.89 -0.78
C ILE A 6 16.85 -3.02 0.31
N PHE A 7 16.78 -3.49 1.56
CA PHE A 7 16.00 -2.87 2.64
C PHE A 7 16.82 -2.08 3.65
N LEU A 8 16.32 -0.92 4.08
CA LEU A 8 16.96 -0.05 5.07
C LEU A 8 16.18 -0.07 6.39
N GLY A 9 16.84 -0.40 7.49
CA GLY A 9 16.27 -0.21 8.84
C GLY A 9 16.36 1.27 9.24
N LEU A 10 15.25 1.89 9.64
CA LEU A 10 15.22 3.22 10.26
C LEU A 10 14.22 3.16 11.42
N LEU A 11 14.70 3.38 12.65
CA LEU A 11 13.88 3.29 13.86
C LEU A 11 13.03 4.56 14.04
N ALA A 12 11.72 4.44 13.85
CA ALA A 12 10.73 5.31 14.47
C ALA A 12 10.29 4.65 15.80
N LEU A 13 10.97 4.97 16.89
CA LEU A 13 10.70 4.35 18.20
C LEU A 13 9.45 4.93 18.86
N SER A 14 8.50 4.04 19.18
CA SER A 14 7.64 4.13 20.37
C SER A 14 7.96 2.92 21.26
N TRP A 15 8.06 3.16 22.56
CA TRP A 15 8.71 2.28 23.54
C TRP A 15 7.67 1.75 24.54
N CYS A 16 7.65 0.45 24.80
CA CYS A 16 7.24 -0.09 26.11
C CYS A 16 7.99 -1.40 26.36
N GLY A 17 8.67 -1.48 27.52
CA GLY A 17 9.54 -2.60 27.87
C GLY A 17 8.90 -3.58 28.85
N THR A 18 9.52 -4.75 28.98
CA THR A 18 10.01 -5.30 30.27
C THR A 18 10.81 -6.57 30.01
N ALA A 19 11.92 -6.71 30.74
CA ALA A 19 12.83 -7.85 30.68
C ALA A 19 12.39 -8.96 31.65
N PHE A 20 12.51 -10.22 31.24
CA PHE A 20 12.60 -11.38 32.15
C PHE A 20 13.68 -12.36 31.67
N PRO A 21 14.50 -12.94 32.59
CA PRO A 21 15.50 -13.94 32.26
C PRO A 21 14.98 -15.37 32.50
N GLY A 22 15.33 -16.31 31.64
CA GLY A 22 15.00 -17.73 31.85
C GLY A 22 15.65 -18.67 30.85
N VAL A 23 16.72 -19.34 31.30
CA VAL A 23 17.43 -20.41 30.57
C VAL A 23 16.49 -21.61 30.41
N GLY A 24 16.29 -22.08 29.17
CA GLY A 24 15.51 -23.27 28.84
C GLY A 24 16.13 -24.05 27.68
N LEU A 25 16.39 -25.33 27.92
CA LEU A 25 17.12 -26.26 27.08
C LEU A 25 16.50 -26.45 25.69
N ALA A 26 17.36 -26.45 24.65
CA ALA A 26 17.00 -26.76 23.28
C ALA A 26 16.46 -28.20 23.16
N GLN A 27 15.22 -28.34 22.69
CA GLN A 27 14.70 -29.58 22.13
C GLN A 27 14.67 -29.43 20.61
N ASP A 28 15.30 -30.36 19.90
CA ASP A 28 15.24 -30.50 18.45
C ASP A 28 13.79 -30.51 17.95
N ARG A 29 13.39 -29.40 17.31
CA ARG A 29 12.18 -29.32 16.49
C ARG A 29 12.62 -29.15 15.03
N GLY A 30 13.03 -30.25 14.41
CA GLY A 30 13.27 -30.28 12.97
C GLY A 30 11.99 -29.87 12.22
N LEU A 31 12.02 -28.71 11.58
CA LEU A 31 10.96 -28.24 10.68
C LEU A 31 10.94 -29.15 9.44
N ILE A 32 9.87 -29.92 9.26
CA ILE A 32 9.60 -30.57 7.97
C ILE A 32 9.14 -29.47 7.01
N ILE A 33 10.04 -29.01 6.13
CA ILE A 33 9.68 -28.14 5.00
C ILE A 33 8.86 -28.98 4.03
N ARG A 34 7.54 -28.86 4.09
CA ARG A 34 6.66 -29.28 2.99
C ARG A 34 6.73 -28.18 1.94
N GLU A 35 7.34 -28.46 0.79
CA GLU A 35 7.23 -27.59 -0.38
C GLU A 35 5.73 -27.37 -0.66
N PRO A 36 5.22 -26.13 -0.58
CA PRO A 36 3.83 -25.88 -0.94
C PRO A 36 3.69 -26.17 -2.44
N MET A 37 2.69 -27.00 -2.78
CA MET A 37 2.26 -27.14 -4.16
C MET A 37 1.95 -25.72 -4.69
N PRO A 38 2.35 -25.38 -5.93
CA PRO A 38 2.09 -24.06 -6.48
C PRO A 38 0.59 -23.77 -6.40
N GLN A 39 0.21 -22.76 -5.61
CA GLN A 39 -1.16 -22.27 -5.63
C GLN A 39 -1.44 -21.79 -7.06
N LYS A 40 -2.50 -22.31 -7.64
CA LYS A 40 -2.96 -21.93 -8.98
C LYS A 40 -3.43 -20.48 -8.91
N VAL A 41 -2.54 -19.53 -9.19
CA VAL A 41 -2.85 -18.10 -9.29
C VAL A 41 -3.89 -17.94 -10.40
N ASP A 42 -5.09 -17.53 -10.04
CA ASP A 42 -6.14 -17.26 -11.02
C ASP A 42 -5.96 -15.83 -11.52
N VAL A 43 -5.31 -15.70 -12.67
CA VAL A 43 -5.09 -14.41 -13.35
C VAL A 43 -6.39 -13.71 -13.77
N ASN A 44 -7.53 -14.43 -13.74
CA ASN A 44 -8.85 -13.87 -14.02
C ASN A 44 -9.60 -13.44 -12.76
N GLN A 45 -9.06 -13.69 -11.56
CA GLN A 45 -9.72 -13.28 -10.32
C GLN A 45 -9.79 -11.75 -10.24
N ARG A 46 -10.99 -11.23 -9.98
CA ARG A 46 -11.24 -9.80 -9.81
C ARG A 46 -11.78 -9.61 -8.40
N THR A 47 -11.04 -8.90 -7.56
CA THR A 47 -11.43 -8.68 -6.15
C THR A 47 -11.57 -7.19 -5.91
N ALA A 48 -12.65 -6.78 -5.24
CA ALA A 48 -12.84 -5.39 -4.86
C ALA A 48 -13.14 -5.21 -3.37
N LEU A 49 -12.60 -4.13 -2.78
CA LEU A 49 -13.05 -3.57 -1.52
C LEU A 49 -13.67 -2.21 -1.79
N VAL A 50 -14.92 -2.05 -1.38
CA VAL A 50 -15.71 -0.84 -1.60
C VAL A 50 -16.18 -0.32 -0.25
N ILE A 51 -15.79 0.91 0.09
CA ILE A 51 -16.13 1.56 1.36
C ILE A 51 -16.89 2.86 1.09
N GLY A 52 -18.06 3.01 1.70
CA GLY A 52 -18.84 4.24 1.69
C GLY A 52 -19.09 4.78 3.10
N ASN A 53 -18.55 5.95 3.42
CA ASN A 53 -18.75 6.58 4.72
C ASN A 53 -19.57 7.87 4.58
N SER A 54 -20.75 7.88 5.22
CA SER A 54 -21.72 8.99 5.19
C SER A 54 -22.06 9.55 6.57
N ALA A 55 -22.10 8.69 7.60
CA ALA A 55 -22.61 9.00 8.94
C ALA A 55 -21.57 9.67 9.85
N TYR A 56 -20.99 10.79 9.42
CA TYR A 56 -20.07 11.58 10.24
C TYR A 56 -20.84 12.48 11.22
N ASP A 57 -20.35 12.61 12.45
CA ASP A 57 -21.00 13.42 13.49
C ASP A 57 -21.05 14.92 13.13
N ALA A 58 -19.96 15.46 12.57
CA ALA A 58 -19.82 16.89 12.33
C ALA A 58 -20.41 17.36 10.98
N THR A 59 -20.20 16.58 9.92
CA THR A 59 -20.65 16.94 8.56
C THR A 59 -21.05 15.66 7.82
N PRO A 60 -22.28 15.17 8.03
CA PRO A 60 -22.77 14.00 7.31
C PRO A 60 -22.77 14.23 5.80
N LEU A 61 -22.44 13.20 5.03
CA LEU A 61 -22.52 13.21 3.57
C LEU A 61 -23.70 12.36 3.10
N ARG A 62 -24.42 12.81 2.08
CA ARG A 62 -25.67 12.17 1.69
C ARG A 62 -25.46 10.93 0.84
N ASN A 63 -24.54 11.00 -0.11
CA ASN A 63 -24.44 10.00 -1.18
C ASN A 63 -23.37 8.90 -1.03
N PRO A 64 -22.29 9.01 -0.21
CA PRO A 64 -21.23 7.98 -0.19
C PRO A 64 -21.66 6.53 0.03
N VAL A 65 -22.64 6.28 0.90
CA VAL A 65 -23.19 4.92 1.09
C VAL A 65 -23.94 4.44 -0.16
N ASN A 66 -24.71 5.32 -0.81
CA ASN A 66 -25.39 4.98 -2.07
C ASN A 66 -24.39 4.76 -3.21
N ASP A 67 -23.34 5.58 -3.26
CA ASP A 67 -22.24 5.49 -4.20
C ASP A 67 -21.55 4.11 -4.07
N ALA A 68 -21.23 3.69 -2.83
CA ALA A 68 -20.63 2.39 -2.53
C ALA A 68 -21.54 1.21 -2.89
N ARG A 69 -22.85 1.28 -2.63
CA ARG A 69 -23.81 0.25 -3.04
C ARG A 69 -23.89 0.13 -4.56
N SER A 70 -24.00 1.28 -5.25
CA SER A 70 -24.18 1.33 -6.69
C SER A 70 -22.94 0.85 -7.44
N ILE A 71 -21.74 1.24 -6.99
CA ILE A 71 -20.48 0.76 -7.57
C ILE A 71 -20.27 -0.73 -7.27
N SER A 72 -20.62 -1.20 -6.08
CA SER A 72 -20.52 -2.62 -5.73
C SER A 72 -21.41 -3.48 -6.61
N SER A 73 -22.66 -3.05 -6.84
CA SER A 73 -23.57 -3.71 -7.78
C SER A 73 -22.98 -3.77 -9.19
N ALA A 74 -22.47 -2.65 -9.70
CA ALA A 74 -21.84 -2.61 -11.02
C ALA A 74 -20.61 -3.51 -11.14
N LEU A 75 -19.74 -3.52 -10.13
CA LEU A 75 -18.55 -4.37 -10.12
C LEU A 75 -18.90 -5.86 -10.03
N ARG A 76 -19.92 -6.25 -9.26
CA ARG A 76 -20.43 -7.63 -9.22
C ARG A 76 -20.92 -8.08 -10.58
N ASP A 77 -21.69 -7.24 -11.29
CA ASP A 77 -22.14 -7.53 -12.66
C ASP A 77 -20.97 -7.69 -13.65
N LEU A 78 -19.84 -7.03 -13.38
CA LEU A 78 -18.61 -7.07 -14.17
C LEU A 78 -17.64 -8.17 -13.70
N GLY A 79 -18.10 -9.09 -12.85
CA GLY A 79 -17.38 -10.28 -12.42
C GLY A 79 -16.39 -10.07 -11.28
N PHE A 80 -16.48 -8.97 -10.53
CA PHE A 80 -15.70 -8.79 -9.31
C PHE A 80 -16.34 -9.52 -8.12
N ASP A 81 -15.50 -10.13 -7.31
CA ASP A 81 -15.81 -10.55 -5.94
C ASP A 81 -15.66 -9.34 -5.00
N VAL A 82 -16.79 -8.70 -4.69
CA VAL A 82 -16.85 -7.41 -3.99
C VAL A 82 -17.14 -7.57 -2.50
N VAL A 83 -16.24 -7.04 -1.67
CA VAL A 83 -16.44 -6.77 -0.24
C VAL A 83 -16.94 -5.33 -0.09
N GLU A 84 -18.21 -5.18 0.27
CA GLU A 84 -18.88 -3.88 0.44
C GLU A 84 -19.02 -3.54 1.93
N LYS A 85 -18.66 -2.31 2.30
CA LYS A 85 -18.67 -1.83 3.68
C LYS A 85 -19.19 -0.41 3.76
N GLU A 86 -19.89 -0.11 4.85
CA GLU A 86 -20.54 1.19 5.07
C GLU A 86 -20.22 1.72 6.45
N ASN A 87 -19.96 3.03 6.55
CA ASN A 87 -19.79 3.77 7.81
C ASN A 87 -18.81 3.07 8.77
N LEU A 88 -17.61 2.78 8.28
CA LEU A 88 -16.59 2.10 9.06
C LEU A 88 -15.85 3.05 10.01
N THR A 89 -15.61 2.58 11.23
CA THR A 89 -14.67 3.22 12.16
C THR A 89 -13.23 3.06 11.66
N GLN A 90 -12.28 3.78 12.26
CA GLN A 90 -10.88 3.67 11.87
C GLN A 90 -10.35 2.23 12.01
N LYS A 91 -10.68 1.58 13.13
CA LYS A 91 -10.27 0.21 13.43
C LYS A 91 -10.83 -0.76 12.38
N ASP A 92 -12.12 -0.61 12.05
CA ASP A 92 -12.76 -1.48 11.08
C ASP A 92 -12.23 -1.24 9.66
N MET A 93 -11.96 0.01 9.27
CA MET A 93 -11.32 0.30 7.98
C MET A 93 -9.97 -0.39 7.85
N LYS A 94 -9.08 -0.25 8.84
CA LYS A 94 -7.75 -0.88 8.83
C LYS A 94 -7.87 -2.41 8.70
N ARG A 95 -8.77 -3.02 9.47
CA ARG A 95 -9.03 -4.46 9.42
C ARG A 95 -9.51 -4.93 8.04
N GLU A 96 -10.46 -4.21 7.44
CA GLU A 96 -11.00 -4.57 6.12
C GLU A 96 -9.96 -4.37 5.00
N ILE A 97 -9.10 -3.35 5.12
CA ILE A 97 -7.98 -3.11 4.19
C ILE A 97 -6.96 -4.25 4.26
N GLN A 98 -6.57 -4.69 5.47
CA GLN A 98 -5.69 -5.85 5.65
C GLN A 98 -6.32 -7.15 5.11
N ALA A 99 -7.59 -7.39 5.42
CA ALA A 99 -8.32 -8.56 4.91
C ALA A 99 -8.42 -8.55 3.37
N PHE A 100 -8.57 -7.38 2.77
CA PHE A 100 -8.54 -7.19 1.33
C PHE A 100 -7.16 -7.51 0.73
N GLY A 101 -6.07 -7.01 1.32
CA GLY A 101 -4.70 -7.35 0.93
C GLY A 101 -4.45 -8.86 0.94
N ALA A 102 -4.85 -9.55 2.00
CA ALA A 102 -4.75 -11.01 2.10
C ALA A 102 -5.56 -11.74 1.01
N LYS A 103 -6.74 -11.22 0.64
CA LYS A 103 -7.57 -11.79 -0.44
C LYS A 103 -6.94 -11.60 -1.82
N LEU A 104 -6.23 -10.49 -2.04
CA LEU A 104 -5.55 -10.17 -3.29
C LEU A 104 -4.33 -11.06 -3.58
N GLN A 105 -3.72 -11.68 -2.56
CA GLN A 105 -2.60 -12.61 -2.76
C GLN A 105 -2.92 -13.81 -3.67
N LYS A 106 -4.22 -14.09 -3.89
CA LYS A 106 -4.68 -15.11 -4.85
C LYS A 106 -4.44 -14.72 -6.32
N GLY A 107 -4.10 -13.45 -6.57
CA GLY A 107 -3.74 -12.90 -7.88
C GLY A 107 -4.88 -12.13 -8.55
N GLY A 108 -4.62 -11.75 -9.81
CA GLY A 108 -5.57 -11.05 -10.68
C GLY A 108 -5.66 -9.53 -10.44
N VAL A 109 -6.87 -8.99 -10.47
CA VAL A 109 -7.12 -7.54 -10.39
C VAL A 109 -7.67 -7.16 -9.02
N GLY A 110 -7.00 -6.22 -8.37
CA GLY A 110 -7.45 -5.61 -7.12
C GLY A 110 -8.05 -4.24 -7.36
N LEU A 111 -9.27 -4.00 -6.86
CA LEU A 111 -9.91 -2.70 -6.93
C LEU A 111 -10.28 -2.20 -5.52
N PHE A 112 -9.73 -1.06 -5.13
CA PHE A 112 -10.15 -0.34 -3.94
C PHE A 112 -10.98 0.88 -4.34
N TYR A 113 -12.19 1.00 -3.78
CA TYR A 113 -13.04 2.16 -3.95
C TYR A 113 -13.37 2.76 -2.58
N PHE A 114 -13.21 4.07 -2.44
CA PHE A 114 -13.64 4.80 -1.26
C PHE A 114 -14.45 6.05 -1.63
N ALA A 115 -15.62 6.19 -1.02
CA ALA A 115 -16.43 7.40 -1.03
C ALA A 115 -16.60 7.95 0.40
N GLY A 116 -16.36 9.25 0.57
CA GLY A 116 -16.47 9.90 1.88
C GLY A 116 -15.63 11.16 2.03
N HIS A 117 -15.36 11.55 3.27
CA HIS A 117 -14.40 12.61 3.55
C HIS A 117 -12.98 12.10 3.38
N GLY A 118 -12.15 12.92 2.74
CA GLY A 118 -10.72 12.72 2.63
C GLY A 118 -10.01 14.05 2.78
N MET A 119 -8.78 14.01 3.25
CA MET A 119 -7.96 15.22 3.40
C MET A 119 -6.50 14.94 3.14
N GLN A 120 -5.79 16.01 2.78
CA GLN A 120 -4.35 16.01 2.66
C GLN A 120 -3.70 16.67 3.87
N VAL A 121 -2.68 16.02 4.42
CA VAL A 121 -1.78 16.58 5.44
C VAL A 121 -0.35 16.23 5.07
N ASN A 122 0.54 17.22 4.96
CA ASN A 122 1.97 17.03 4.60
C ASN A 122 2.17 16.12 3.38
N GLY A 123 1.46 16.39 2.28
CA GLY A 123 1.59 15.60 1.05
C GLY A 123 0.96 14.20 1.08
N ARG A 124 0.44 13.74 2.22
CA ARG A 124 -0.20 12.42 2.39
C ARG A 124 -1.72 12.53 2.34
N ASN A 125 -2.35 11.50 1.79
CA ASN A 125 -3.80 11.39 1.63
C ASN A 125 -4.38 10.53 2.75
N TYR A 126 -5.34 11.08 3.48
CA TYR A 126 -6.03 10.40 4.56
C TYR A 126 -7.51 10.23 4.24
N LEU A 127 -8.02 9.02 4.46
CA LEU A 127 -9.42 8.66 4.40
C LEU A 127 -10.01 8.83 5.80
N ILE A 128 -11.11 9.57 5.93
CA ILE A 128 -11.70 9.87 7.23
C ILE A 128 -12.73 8.78 7.60
N PRO A 129 -12.55 8.05 8.71
CA PRO A 129 -13.54 7.11 9.20
C PRO A 129 -14.71 7.81 9.90
N VAL A 130 -15.82 7.10 10.08
CA VAL A 130 -16.89 7.61 10.96
C VAL A 130 -16.42 7.57 12.42
N GLY A 131 -16.89 8.53 13.23
CA GLY A 131 -16.48 8.67 14.63
C GLY A 131 -15.08 9.27 14.85
N ALA A 132 -14.35 9.65 13.79
CA ALA A 132 -13.06 10.32 13.90
C ALA A 132 -13.18 11.68 14.60
N ARG A 133 -12.31 11.96 15.59
CA ARG A 133 -12.30 13.22 16.33
C ARG A 133 -11.05 14.03 16.02
N ILE A 134 -11.14 14.89 15.01
CA ILE A 134 -10.00 15.67 14.53
C ILE A 134 -10.22 17.15 14.87
N GLU A 135 -9.54 17.65 15.90
CA GLU A 135 -9.61 19.06 16.32
C GLU A 135 -8.44 19.89 15.76
N HIS A 136 -7.28 19.26 15.58
CA HIS A 136 -6.04 19.87 15.09
C HIS A 136 -5.29 18.93 14.14
N GLU A 137 -4.50 19.50 13.22
CA GLU A 137 -3.91 18.79 12.08
C GLU A 137 -3.07 17.56 12.47
N LYS A 138 -2.41 17.60 13.63
CA LYS A 138 -1.60 16.48 14.15
C LYS A 138 -2.42 15.24 14.48
N GLN A 139 -3.71 15.37 14.79
CA GLN A 139 -4.57 14.22 15.07
C GLN A 139 -4.94 13.43 13.83
N VAL A 140 -4.83 14.01 12.63
CA VAL A 140 -5.21 13.35 11.38
C VAL A 140 -4.46 12.03 11.21
N GLU A 141 -3.16 12.00 11.53
CA GLU A 141 -2.35 10.78 11.42
C GLU A 141 -2.79 9.66 12.39
N TYR A 142 -3.34 10.03 13.55
CA TYR A 142 -3.77 9.08 14.57
C TYR A 142 -5.23 8.66 14.45
N GLU A 143 -6.08 9.52 13.90
CA GLU A 143 -7.55 9.35 13.86
C GLU A 143 -8.07 8.94 12.47
N ALA A 144 -7.32 9.21 11.40
CA ALA A 144 -7.68 8.85 10.04
C ALA A 144 -6.94 7.59 9.54
N VAL A 145 -7.24 7.16 8.31
CA VAL A 145 -6.54 6.03 7.66
C VAL A 145 -5.70 6.56 6.52
N ASP A 146 -4.39 6.28 6.55
CA ASP A 146 -3.49 6.66 5.46
C ASP A 146 -3.77 5.83 4.20
N MET A 147 -3.99 6.50 3.07
CA MET A 147 -4.07 5.87 1.75
C MET A 147 -2.78 5.14 1.38
N GLY A 148 -1.62 5.59 1.87
CA GLY A 148 -0.36 4.86 1.74
C GLY A 148 -0.43 3.42 2.26
N ALA A 149 -1.20 3.16 3.32
CA ALA A 149 -1.39 1.81 3.84
C ALA A 149 -2.17 0.93 2.86
N VAL A 150 -3.22 1.47 2.23
CA VAL A 150 -3.99 0.75 1.19
C VAL A 150 -3.09 0.38 0.01
N LEU A 151 -2.28 1.33 -0.48
CA LEU A 151 -1.32 1.06 -1.56
C LEU A 151 -0.29 0.01 -1.16
N SER A 152 0.17 0.05 0.09
CA SER A 152 1.16 -0.91 0.60
C SER A 152 0.59 -2.33 0.65
N GLU A 153 -0.66 -2.50 1.11
CA GLU A 153 -1.35 -3.82 1.11
C GLU A 153 -1.54 -4.36 -0.32
N MET A 154 -1.92 -3.49 -1.26
CA MET A 154 -2.10 -3.87 -2.66
C MET A 154 -0.77 -4.19 -3.36
N ASP A 155 0.32 -3.50 -3.03
CA ASP A 155 1.67 -3.82 -3.54
C ASP A 155 2.19 -5.15 -2.94
N TYR A 156 1.94 -5.36 -1.64
CA TYR A 156 2.31 -6.59 -0.93
C TYR A 156 1.64 -7.84 -1.52
N ALA A 157 0.39 -7.72 -1.97
CA ALA A 157 -0.33 -8.81 -2.60
C ALA A 157 0.28 -9.28 -3.93
N ARG A 158 1.13 -8.46 -4.57
CA ARG A 158 1.83 -8.74 -5.84
C ARG A 158 0.91 -9.21 -6.98
N ASN A 159 -0.35 -8.81 -6.92
CA ASN A 159 -1.29 -9.10 -8.00
C ASN A 159 -0.94 -8.22 -9.23
N PRO A 160 -1.20 -8.70 -10.46
CA PRO A 160 -0.77 -8.03 -11.68
C PRO A 160 -1.28 -6.60 -11.88
N MET A 161 -2.41 -6.23 -11.29
CA MET A 161 -3.04 -4.94 -11.50
C MET A 161 -3.82 -4.44 -10.29
N ASN A 162 -3.54 -3.19 -9.90
CA ASN A 162 -4.20 -2.48 -8.83
C ASN A 162 -4.95 -1.25 -9.36
N ILE A 163 -6.19 -1.08 -8.94
CA ILE A 163 -7.04 0.05 -9.30
C ILE A 163 -7.52 0.69 -8.01
N VAL A 164 -7.25 1.97 -7.80
CA VAL A 164 -7.72 2.72 -6.64
C VAL A 164 -8.57 3.89 -7.11
N ILE A 165 -9.80 3.97 -6.63
CA ILE A 165 -10.77 5.00 -7.00
C ILE A 165 -11.18 5.76 -5.73
N LEU A 166 -10.88 7.04 -5.69
CA LEU A 166 -11.16 7.92 -4.56
C LEU A 166 -12.22 8.94 -4.95
N ASP A 167 -13.47 8.67 -4.55
CA ASP A 167 -14.58 9.63 -4.56
C ASP A 167 -14.66 10.35 -3.20
N ALA A 168 -13.51 10.90 -2.81
CA ALA A 168 -13.31 11.70 -1.62
C ALA A 168 -12.91 13.14 -1.99
N CYS A 169 -12.70 14.00 -0.99
CA CYS A 169 -12.59 15.47 -1.11
C CYS A 169 -13.94 16.21 -1.10
N ARG A 170 -15.00 15.66 -0.52
CA ARG A 170 -16.23 16.41 -0.28
C ARG A 170 -16.01 17.28 0.96
N ASP A 171 -16.27 18.59 0.87
CA ASP A 171 -16.21 19.61 1.93
C ASP A 171 -15.47 19.18 3.21
N ASN A 172 -14.14 19.40 3.28
CA ASN A 172 -13.35 19.02 4.46
C ASN A 172 -13.87 19.78 5.71
N PRO A 173 -14.54 19.10 6.66
CA PRO A 173 -15.18 19.78 7.78
C PRO A 173 -14.16 20.40 8.75
N PHE A 174 -12.91 19.94 8.67
CA PHE A 174 -11.81 20.36 9.52
C PHE A 174 -10.97 21.49 8.90
N ALA A 175 -11.19 21.81 7.62
CA ALA A 175 -10.41 22.84 6.92
C ALA A 175 -10.55 24.24 7.51
N ARG A 176 -11.64 24.54 8.23
CA ARG A 176 -11.83 25.84 8.90
C ARG A 176 -10.99 25.97 10.18
N SER A 177 -10.65 24.86 10.81
CA SER A 177 -9.87 24.79 12.06
C SER A 177 -8.36 24.77 11.78
N PHE A 178 -7.96 24.33 10.59
CA PHE A 178 -6.56 24.28 10.16
C PHE A 178 -6.20 25.52 9.35
N ARG A 179 -5.25 26.32 9.84
CA ARG A 179 -4.82 27.56 9.14
C ARG A 179 -4.06 27.29 7.84
N SER A 180 -3.80 26.01 7.49
CA SER A 180 -2.89 25.57 6.43
C SER A 180 -3.31 24.30 5.68
N SER A 181 -4.48 23.71 5.93
CA SER A 181 -4.85 22.46 5.25
C SER A 181 -5.13 22.72 3.77
N ALA A 182 -4.39 22.05 2.89
CA ALA A 182 -4.69 22.02 1.47
C ALA A 182 -6.10 21.44 1.26
N GLN A 183 -6.88 22.08 0.39
CA GLN A 183 -8.22 21.62 0.04
C GLN A 183 -8.08 20.37 -0.85
N GLY A 184 -8.86 19.31 -0.62
CA GLY A 184 -8.79 18.08 -1.42
C GLY A 184 -7.64 17.13 -1.07
N LEU A 185 -7.26 16.29 -2.04
CA LEU A 185 -6.21 15.26 -1.92
C LEU A 185 -4.94 15.64 -2.69
N ALA A 186 -3.79 15.13 -2.24
CA ALA A 186 -2.51 15.16 -2.92
C ALA A 186 -2.51 14.24 -4.16
N ALA A 187 -1.72 14.61 -5.16
CA ALA A 187 -1.32 13.67 -6.20
C ALA A 187 -0.31 12.67 -5.62
N VAL A 188 -0.54 11.37 -5.82
CA VAL A 188 0.37 10.28 -5.43
C VAL A 188 0.92 9.62 -6.69
N ASN A 189 2.22 9.29 -6.66
CA ASN A 189 2.86 8.48 -7.71
C ASN A 189 2.38 7.03 -7.57
N ALA A 190 1.77 6.47 -8.62
CA ALA A 190 1.26 5.11 -8.58
C ALA A 190 2.41 4.07 -8.56
N PRO A 191 2.43 3.12 -7.61
CA PRO A 191 3.35 1.97 -7.64
C PRO A 191 3.19 1.19 -8.94
N GLY A 192 4.19 0.42 -9.39
CA GLY A 192 4.11 -0.30 -10.67
C GLY A 192 2.85 -1.17 -10.80
N GLY A 193 2.17 -1.12 -11.96
CA GLY A 193 0.92 -1.86 -12.16
C GLY A 193 -0.28 -1.29 -11.40
N THR A 194 -0.24 -0.01 -11.00
CA THR A 194 -1.33 0.65 -10.28
C THR A 194 -1.92 1.81 -11.08
N LEU A 195 -3.24 1.97 -11.04
CA LEU A 195 -3.95 3.16 -11.47
C LEU A 195 -4.68 3.76 -10.27
N ILE A 196 -4.49 5.06 -10.04
CA ILE A 196 -5.18 5.83 -9.01
C ILE A 196 -6.04 6.89 -9.69
N ALA A 197 -7.36 6.82 -9.50
CA ALA A 197 -8.33 7.77 -10.02
C ALA A 197 -8.94 8.60 -8.88
N TYR A 198 -9.08 9.90 -9.10
CA TYR A 198 -9.63 10.86 -8.17
C TYR A 198 -10.88 11.49 -8.79
N ALA A 199 -11.94 11.65 -8.00
CA ALA A 199 -13.18 12.30 -8.47
C ALA A 199 -13.00 13.77 -8.86
N THR A 200 -11.92 14.41 -8.42
CA THR A 200 -11.58 15.80 -8.73
C THR A 200 -10.06 15.98 -8.77
N ALA A 201 -9.59 17.12 -9.27
CA ALA A 201 -8.17 17.41 -9.37
C ALA A 201 -7.55 17.57 -7.98
N PRO A 202 -6.27 17.22 -7.82
CA PRO A 202 -5.54 17.49 -6.58
C PRO A 202 -5.69 18.96 -6.19
N GLY A 203 -5.91 19.24 -4.90
CA GLY A 203 -6.18 20.61 -4.46
C GLY A 203 -7.64 21.08 -4.57
N SER A 204 -8.54 20.28 -5.14
CA SER A 204 -9.95 20.65 -5.40
C SER A 204 -10.94 19.74 -4.65
N VAL A 205 -12.22 20.13 -4.62
CA VAL A 205 -13.29 19.34 -3.98
C VAL A 205 -14.17 18.64 -5.01
N ALA A 206 -14.73 17.50 -4.60
CA ALA A 206 -15.76 16.79 -5.36
C ALA A 206 -17.14 17.17 -4.81
N SER A 207 -18.12 17.31 -5.69
CA SER A 207 -19.50 17.60 -5.31
C SER A 207 -20.23 16.33 -4.90
N ASP A 208 -20.92 16.36 -3.77
CA ASP A 208 -21.83 15.29 -3.35
C ASP A 208 -22.97 15.11 -4.36
N GLY A 209 -23.38 16.18 -5.06
CA GLY A 209 -24.40 16.13 -6.11
C GLY A 209 -25.84 16.00 -5.60
N PRO A 210 -26.85 16.49 -6.35
CA PRO A 210 -28.25 16.46 -5.91
C PRO A 210 -28.99 15.14 -6.21
N GLY A 211 -28.38 14.21 -6.96
CA GLY A 211 -28.97 12.92 -7.31
C GLY A 211 -28.85 11.84 -6.22
N GLU A 212 -29.20 10.60 -6.58
CA GLU A 212 -29.06 9.42 -5.71
C GLU A 212 -27.58 9.06 -5.44
N ASN A 213 -26.71 9.37 -6.42
CA ASN A 213 -25.26 9.19 -6.38
C ASN A 213 -24.55 10.53 -6.63
N GLY A 214 -23.27 10.60 -6.26
CA GLY A 214 -22.36 11.66 -6.65
C GLY A 214 -22.17 11.73 -8.17
N ILE A 215 -21.88 12.93 -8.69
CA ILE A 215 -21.78 13.15 -10.14
C ILE A 215 -20.69 12.26 -10.77
N TYR A 216 -19.56 12.11 -10.08
CA TYR A 216 -18.47 11.24 -10.52
C TYR A 216 -18.88 9.76 -10.53
N THR A 217 -19.41 9.26 -9.42
CA THR A 217 -19.82 7.85 -9.32
C THR A 217 -20.97 7.50 -10.27
N GLY A 218 -21.94 8.38 -10.45
CA GLY A 218 -23.05 8.19 -11.39
C GLY A 218 -22.57 8.04 -12.84
N GLU A 219 -21.55 8.80 -13.26
CA GLU A 219 -20.95 8.69 -14.59
C GLU A 219 -20.01 7.47 -14.70
N LEU A 220 -19.24 7.20 -13.64
CA LEU A 220 -18.33 6.05 -13.59
C LEU A 220 -19.08 4.74 -13.81
N ILE A 221 -20.19 4.51 -13.10
CA ILE A 221 -20.97 3.27 -13.20
C ILE A 221 -21.50 3.05 -14.62
N GLN A 222 -21.93 4.11 -15.31
CA GLN A 222 -22.39 4.02 -16.70
C GLN A 222 -21.24 3.64 -17.63
N THR A 223 -20.09 4.30 -17.46
CA THR A 223 -18.94 4.11 -18.33
C THR A 223 -18.30 2.74 -18.14
N LEU A 224 -18.21 2.23 -16.90
CA LEU A 224 -17.67 0.89 -16.58
C LEU A 224 -18.38 -0.25 -17.31
N ARG A 225 -19.67 -0.07 -17.62
CA ARG A 225 -20.49 -1.07 -18.32
C ARG A 225 -20.32 -1.04 -19.84
N THR A 226 -19.54 -0.10 -20.37
CA THR A 226 -19.33 0.04 -21.82
C THR A 226 -18.30 -0.99 -22.31
N PRO A 227 -18.70 -1.96 -23.16
CA PRO A 227 -17.77 -2.95 -23.68
C PRO A 227 -16.69 -2.31 -24.56
N GLY A 228 -15.47 -2.84 -24.48
CA GLY A 228 -14.36 -2.49 -25.35
C GLY A 228 -13.62 -1.21 -24.96
N LEU A 229 -14.04 -0.54 -23.89
CA LEU A 229 -13.29 0.59 -23.34
C LEU A 229 -12.12 0.10 -22.49
N ARG A 230 -10.93 0.59 -22.82
CA ARG A 230 -9.75 0.48 -21.94
C ARG A 230 -9.99 1.29 -20.68
N ILE A 231 -9.35 0.90 -19.58
CA ILE A 231 -9.46 1.59 -18.30
C ILE A 231 -9.12 3.09 -18.40
N GLU A 232 -8.11 3.46 -19.19
CA GLU A 232 -7.75 4.86 -19.42
C GLU A 232 -8.86 5.62 -20.14
N ASP A 233 -9.51 4.97 -21.12
CA ASP A 233 -10.60 5.56 -21.88
C ASP A 233 -11.87 5.70 -21.03
N VAL A 234 -12.12 4.77 -20.10
CA VAL A 234 -13.18 4.88 -19.09
C VAL A 234 -12.99 6.16 -18.28
N PHE A 235 -11.83 6.34 -17.65
CA PHE A 235 -11.59 7.51 -16.80
C PHE A 235 -11.52 8.83 -17.59
N LYS A 236 -11.01 8.78 -18.83
CA LYS A 236 -11.03 9.94 -19.74
C LYS A 236 -12.45 10.36 -20.12
N GLN A 237 -13.34 9.41 -20.39
CA GLN A 237 -14.75 9.69 -20.68
C GLN A 237 -15.46 10.26 -19.44
N VAL A 238 -15.29 9.63 -18.28
CA VAL A 238 -15.82 10.13 -17.01
C VAL A 238 -15.36 11.57 -16.75
N ARG A 239 -14.06 11.86 -16.93
CA ARG A 239 -13.52 13.22 -16.80
C ARG A 239 -14.24 14.21 -17.72
N SER A 240 -14.42 13.84 -18.99
CA SER A 240 -15.04 14.71 -19.99
C SER A 240 -16.47 15.08 -19.59
N VAL A 241 -17.27 14.10 -19.18
CA VAL A 241 -18.68 14.30 -18.83
C VAL A 241 -18.82 15.05 -17.50
N VAL A 242 -18.06 14.66 -16.47
CA VAL A 242 -18.10 15.34 -15.16
C VAL A 242 -17.69 16.81 -15.32
N ARG A 243 -16.64 17.11 -16.08
CA ARG A 243 -16.24 18.50 -16.36
C ARG A 243 -17.36 19.28 -17.07
N GLN A 244 -18.04 18.66 -18.02
CA GLN A 244 -19.13 19.31 -18.77
C GLN A 244 -20.35 19.57 -17.88
N VAL A 245 -20.82 18.56 -17.14
CA VAL A 245 -22.02 18.66 -16.28
C VAL A 245 -21.81 19.60 -15.09
N THR A 246 -20.57 19.77 -14.65
CA THR A 246 -20.23 20.67 -13.54
C THR A 246 -19.78 22.06 -13.98
N ASP A 247 -19.87 22.40 -15.28
CA ASP A 247 -19.35 23.65 -15.85
C ASP A 247 -17.87 23.91 -15.50
N GLY A 248 -17.07 22.84 -15.42
CA GLY A 248 -15.66 22.89 -15.08
C GLY A 248 -15.34 23.01 -13.59
N LYS A 249 -16.35 22.97 -12.69
CA LYS A 249 -16.13 23.03 -11.23
C LYS A 249 -15.49 21.77 -10.67
N GLN A 250 -15.67 20.63 -11.31
CA GLN A 250 -15.06 19.36 -10.93
C GLN A 250 -14.38 18.74 -12.14
N ILE A 251 -13.10 18.40 -12.00
CA ILE A 251 -12.29 17.81 -13.06
C ILE A 251 -11.63 16.56 -12.51
N PRO A 252 -12.16 15.36 -12.79
CA PRO A 252 -11.53 14.11 -12.37
C PRO A 252 -10.07 14.00 -12.85
N TRP A 253 -9.25 13.31 -12.08
CA TRP A 253 -7.81 13.17 -12.34
C TRP A 253 -7.36 11.72 -12.18
N GLU A 254 -6.31 11.31 -12.90
CA GLU A 254 -5.73 9.98 -12.75
C GLU A 254 -4.20 10.02 -12.76
N SER A 255 -3.61 9.04 -12.08
CA SER A 255 -2.18 8.73 -12.06
C SER A 255 -2.06 7.25 -12.37
N SER A 256 -1.32 6.88 -13.40
CA SER A 256 -1.23 5.49 -13.87
C SER A 256 0.21 5.08 -14.14
N SER A 257 0.53 3.86 -13.73
CA SER A 257 1.76 3.11 -14.03
C SER A 257 1.43 1.73 -14.60
N LEU A 258 0.22 1.56 -15.17
CA LEU A 258 -0.20 0.33 -15.81
C LEU A 258 0.65 0.06 -17.06
N GLU A 259 1.08 -1.19 -17.21
CA GLU A 259 1.88 -1.63 -18.37
C GLU A 259 1.05 -2.36 -19.44
N GLY A 260 -0.21 -2.73 -19.12
CA GLY A 260 -1.07 -3.51 -20.01
C GLY A 260 -2.52 -3.03 -20.01
N ASP A 261 -3.27 -3.46 -21.02
CA ASP A 261 -4.67 -3.07 -21.21
C ASP A 261 -5.59 -3.82 -20.21
N PHE A 262 -6.59 -3.10 -19.70
CA PHE A 262 -7.67 -3.69 -18.91
C PHE A 262 -9.04 -3.20 -19.37
N TYR A 263 -10.00 -4.12 -19.40
CA TYR A 263 -11.38 -3.90 -19.82
C TYR A 263 -12.33 -4.40 -18.73
N PHE A 264 -13.14 -3.49 -18.19
CA PHE A 264 -14.14 -3.83 -17.18
C PHE A 264 -15.20 -4.77 -17.76
N ALA A 265 -15.83 -4.38 -18.87
CA ALA A 265 -16.91 -5.12 -19.53
C ALA A 265 -16.45 -6.03 -20.69
N GLY A 266 -15.16 -6.37 -20.75
CA GLY A 266 -14.57 -7.16 -21.86
C GLY A 266 -14.56 -6.41 -23.19
N VAL A 267 -14.24 -7.11 -24.30
CA VAL A 267 -14.23 -6.55 -25.66
C VAL A 267 -15.47 -7.05 -26.43
N PRO A 268 -16.24 -6.18 -27.12
CA PRO A 268 -17.42 -6.61 -27.85
C PRO A 268 -17.05 -7.57 -28.99
N GLY A 269 -17.65 -8.77 -28.97
CA GLY A 269 -17.40 -9.83 -29.95
C GLY A 269 -16.79 -11.11 -29.36
N ASP A 270 -16.26 -11.05 -28.13
CA ASP A 270 -15.75 -12.21 -27.39
C ASP A 270 -16.89 -12.81 -26.54
N ALA A 271 -17.81 -13.52 -27.20
CA ALA A 271 -18.87 -14.28 -26.52
C ALA A 271 -18.30 -15.55 -25.89
N GLY A 272 -17.47 -15.41 -24.85
CA GLY A 272 -16.82 -16.56 -24.22
C GLY A 272 -15.72 -16.23 -23.23
N GLY A 273 -16.05 -15.52 -22.15
CA GLY A 273 -15.17 -15.35 -21.00
C GLY A 273 -14.33 -14.08 -21.05
N ALA A 274 -14.16 -13.46 -19.88
CA ALA A 274 -13.27 -12.34 -19.70
C ALA A 274 -11.82 -12.76 -20.05
N THR A 275 -11.43 -12.53 -21.30
CA THR A 275 -10.04 -12.71 -21.73
C THR A 275 -9.24 -11.54 -21.20
N THR A 276 -8.67 -11.74 -20.01
CA THR A 276 -7.61 -10.89 -19.48
C THR A 276 -6.39 -11.08 -20.38
N THR A 277 -6.26 -10.29 -21.45
CA THR A 277 -4.96 -10.15 -22.13
C THR A 277 -4.08 -9.20 -21.32
N VAL A 278 -3.84 -9.55 -20.05
CA VAL A 278 -2.64 -9.06 -19.37
C VAL A 278 -1.52 -9.80 -20.07
N ALA A 279 -0.82 -9.11 -20.96
CA ALA A 279 0.49 -9.55 -21.40
C ALA A 279 1.38 -9.57 -20.16
N SER A 280 1.35 -10.71 -19.46
CA SER A 280 2.19 -11.00 -18.31
C SER A 280 3.61 -11.13 -18.81
N GLN A 281 4.30 -10.00 -18.88
CA GLN A 281 5.75 -9.95 -18.91
C GLN A 281 6.27 -9.01 -17.82
N ARG A 282 5.91 -9.30 -16.57
CA ARG A 282 6.97 -9.31 -15.56
C ARG A 282 7.79 -10.57 -15.85
N PRO A 283 9.07 -10.49 -16.24
CA PRO A 283 9.84 -11.70 -16.53
C PRO A 283 9.90 -12.53 -15.25
N LEU A 284 9.28 -13.72 -15.28
CA LEU A 284 9.83 -14.86 -14.56
C LEU A 284 11.25 -15.00 -15.10
N ALA A 285 12.23 -14.56 -14.32
CA ALA A 285 13.62 -14.72 -14.67
C ALA A 285 13.87 -16.22 -14.87
N ALA A 286 13.93 -16.62 -16.14
CA ALA A 286 14.35 -17.94 -16.54
C ALA A 286 15.78 -18.14 -16.01
N SER A 287 15.90 -19.05 -15.05
CA SER A 287 17.16 -19.64 -14.63
C SER A 287 17.89 -20.17 -15.88
N SER A 288 19.03 -19.54 -16.20
CA SER A 288 20.03 -20.14 -17.09
C SER A 288 21.00 -21.01 -16.25
N PRO A 289 21.63 -22.02 -16.86
CA PRO A 289 21.96 -23.26 -16.17
C PRO A 289 23.30 -23.15 -15.45
N GLU A 290 23.27 -23.14 -14.12
CA GLU A 290 24.43 -23.53 -13.33
C GLU A 290 24.21 -24.97 -12.84
N THR A 291 24.87 -25.86 -13.59
CA THR A 291 25.43 -27.16 -13.20
C THR A 291 24.92 -27.75 -11.88
N MET A 292 24.23 -28.89 -12.01
CA MET A 292 24.01 -29.87 -10.94
C MET A 292 25.26 -30.01 -10.06
N LEU A 293 25.23 -29.44 -8.86
CA LEU A 293 25.98 -29.95 -7.72
C LEU A 293 24.97 -30.56 -6.75
N THR A 294 25.10 -31.88 -6.64
CA THR A 294 24.40 -32.81 -5.76
C THR A 294 24.09 -32.26 -4.37
N ARG A 295 22.87 -32.58 -3.90
CA ARG A 295 22.36 -32.35 -2.55
C ARG A 295 23.36 -32.82 -1.47
N GLY A 296 23.63 -31.93 -0.51
CA GLY A 296 24.29 -32.22 0.75
C GLY A 296 23.94 -31.16 1.80
N SER A 297 23.11 -31.57 2.76
CA SER A 297 22.97 -31.16 4.18
C SER A 297 23.36 -29.75 4.69
N ASP A 298 22.43 -29.19 5.45
CA ASP A 298 22.54 -28.21 6.57
C ASP A 298 22.44 -26.68 6.25
N PRO A 299 21.33 -25.99 6.63
CA PRO A 299 21.16 -24.54 6.44
C PRO A 299 22.04 -23.68 7.37
N ALA A 300 22.60 -24.23 8.45
CA ALA A 300 23.33 -23.47 9.47
C ALA A 300 24.79 -23.14 9.10
N ALA A 301 25.30 -23.63 7.96
CA ALA A 301 26.73 -23.57 7.63
C ALA A 301 27.12 -22.57 6.52
N ARG A 302 26.19 -21.76 5.99
CA ARG A 302 26.53 -20.73 4.99
C ARG A 302 26.59 -19.37 5.64
N SER A 303 27.76 -18.75 5.69
CA SER A 303 27.89 -17.33 6.01
C SER A 303 26.92 -16.53 5.14
N PRO A 304 26.11 -15.63 5.70
CA PRO A 304 25.15 -14.87 4.92
C PRO A 304 25.90 -14.10 3.84
N LYS A 305 25.40 -14.16 2.61
CA LYS A 305 25.97 -13.39 1.51
C LYS A 305 25.85 -11.92 1.88
N THR A 306 26.95 -11.20 1.96
CA THR A 306 26.97 -9.78 2.29
C THR A 306 27.29 -8.93 1.06
N TRP A 307 26.78 -7.71 1.05
CA TRP A 307 27.06 -6.72 0.02
C TRP A 307 27.26 -5.36 0.69
N LYS A 308 28.36 -4.69 0.34
CA LYS A 308 28.65 -3.35 0.82
C LYS A 308 28.31 -2.36 -0.28
N GLU A 309 27.37 -1.46 0.00
CA GLU A 309 26.95 -0.44 -0.95
C GLU A 309 28.09 0.58 -1.13
N PRO A 310 28.53 0.85 -2.37
CA PRO A 310 29.79 1.54 -2.63
C PRO A 310 29.81 3.02 -2.24
N VAL A 311 28.67 3.69 -2.11
CA VAL A 311 28.60 5.15 -1.88
C VAL A 311 28.51 5.48 -0.38
N THR A 312 27.58 4.85 0.31
CA THR A 312 27.33 5.01 1.74
C THR A 312 28.20 4.09 2.59
N GLY A 313 28.64 2.95 2.06
CA GLY A 313 29.36 1.94 2.83
C GLY A 313 28.44 1.07 3.69
N MET A 314 27.12 1.22 3.57
CA MET A 314 26.14 0.39 4.25
C MET A 314 26.35 -1.08 3.90
N GLU A 315 26.30 -1.92 4.93
CA GLU A 315 26.37 -3.37 4.77
C GLU A 315 24.97 -3.96 4.70
N PHE A 316 24.73 -4.78 3.68
CA PHE A 316 23.51 -5.54 3.50
C PHE A 316 23.80 -7.02 3.59
N VAL A 317 22.87 -7.75 4.18
CA VAL A 317 22.88 -9.20 4.30
C VAL A 317 21.75 -9.79 3.45
N TRP A 318 22.03 -10.88 2.74
CA TRP A 318 21.01 -11.64 2.04
C TRP A 318 20.24 -12.51 3.02
N VAL A 319 18.94 -12.25 3.15
CA VAL A 319 17.99 -13.07 3.88
C VAL A 319 17.38 -14.06 2.88
N PRO A 320 17.55 -15.38 3.07
CA PRO A 320 16.93 -16.36 2.20
C PRO A 320 15.41 -16.35 2.37
N GLY A 321 14.69 -16.55 1.27
CA GLY A 321 13.23 -16.67 1.32
C GLY A 321 12.80 -17.92 2.08
N GLY A 322 11.60 -17.85 2.65
CA GLY A 322 11.04 -18.89 3.48
C GLY A 322 9.62 -18.54 3.91
N CYS A 323 8.95 -19.49 4.53
CA CYS A 323 7.65 -19.25 5.15
C CYS A 323 7.72 -19.44 6.65
N PHE A 324 7.06 -18.57 7.40
CA PHE A 324 6.92 -18.65 8.84
C PHE A 324 5.47 -18.35 9.25
N GLN A 325 5.15 -18.56 10.53
CA GLN A 325 3.84 -18.20 11.08
C GLN A 325 4.01 -16.84 11.76
N MET A 326 3.19 -15.88 11.36
CA MET A 326 3.20 -14.50 11.85
C MET A 326 1.91 -14.23 12.62
N GLY A 327 2.01 -13.43 13.68
CA GLY A 327 0.92 -13.13 14.60
C GLY A 327 0.81 -14.11 15.78
N SER A 328 0.01 -13.73 16.78
CA SER A 328 -0.13 -14.43 18.05
C SER A 328 -1.40 -15.28 18.13
N SER A 329 -1.30 -16.39 18.85
CA SER A 329 -2.44 -17.30 19.07
C SER A 329 -3.42 -16.69 20.07
N ASP A 330 -4.70 -17.10 20.02
CA ASP A 330 -5.69 -16.53 20.95
C ASP A 330 -5.34 -16.79 22.44
N SER A 331 -4.56 -17.83 22.70
CA SER A 331 -4.09 -18.26 24.01
C SER A 331 -2.75 -17.66 24.45
N GLU A 332 -2.12 -16.82 23.64
CA GLU A 332 -0.83 -16.23 23.95
C GLU A 332 -0.95 -15.18 25.06
N ALA A 333 -0.19 -15.35 26.14
CA ALA A 333 -0.26 -14.47 27.29
C ALA A 333 0.43 -13.13 26.98
N GLY A 334 -0.31 -12.03 27.09
CA GLY A 334 0.22 -10.69 26.83
C GLY A 334 0.05 -10.19 25.40
N ARG A 335 -0.65 -10.93 24.54
CA ARG A 335 -1.01 -10.45 23.19
C ARG A 335 -1.87 -9.20 23.25
N ASP A 336 -1.62 -8.27 22.35
CA ASP A 336 -2.59 -7.25 22.00
C ASP A 336 -3.67 -7.82 21.05
N THR A 337 -4.83 -7.15 21.00
CA THR A 337 -6.02 -7.68 20.28
C THR A 337 -5.87 -7.70 18.76
N ASP A 338 -4.87 -7.01 18.23
CA ASP A 338 -4.53 -6.82 16.83
C ASP A 338 -3.33 -7.65 16.35
N GLU A 339 -2.70 -8.43 17.24
CA GLU A 339 -1.57 -9.30 16.89
C GLU A 339 -2.02 -10.64 16.27
N GLY A 340 -3.32 -10.97 16.28
CA GLY A 340 -3.86 -12.20 15.71
C GLY A 340 -4.69 -11.96 14.43
N PRO A 341 -5.03 -13.03 13.68
CA PRO A 341 -4.72 -14.43 13.94
C PRO A 341 -3.32 -14.83 13.43
N VAL A 342 -2.78 -15.90 14.00
CA VAL A 342 -1.62 -16.61 13.44
C VAL A 342 -1.92 -16.98 11.98
N HIS A 343 -1.10 -16.51 11.06
CA HIS A 343 -1.23 -16.82 9.65
C HIS A 343 0.14 -17.06 9.02
N GLN A 344 0.16 -17.88 7.99
CA GLN A 344 1.40 -18.22 7.31
C GLN A 344 1.81 -17.07 6.39
N VAL A 345 3.03 -16.59 6.57
CA VAL A 345 3.66 -15.58 5.73
C VAL A 345 4.82 -16.22 4.99
N CYS A 346 4.90 -15.99 3.68
CA CYS A 346 5.99 -16.46 2.83
C CYS A 346 6.69 -15.26 2.19
N LEU A 347 8.00 -15.18 2.35
CA LEU A 347 8.84 -14.13 1.77
C LEU A 347 9.78 -14.74 0.74
N ASP A 348 10.02 -13.99 -0.34
CA ASP A 348 11.15 -14.29 -1.23
C ASP A 348 12.46 -13.91 -0.55
N GLY A 349 13.59 -14.36 -1.10
CA GLY A 349 14.89 -13.89 -0.63
C GLY A 349 15.10 -12.41 -0.97
N PHE A 350 15.67 -11.66 -0.04
CA PHE A 350 15.87 -10.22 -0.14
C PHE A 350 17.17 -9.79 0.52
N TRP A 351 17.60 -8.55 0.26
CA TRP A 351 18.70 -7.93 0.99
C TRP A 351 18.17 -7.02 2.08
N MET A 352 18.77 -7.06 3.26
CA MET A 352 18.42 -6.19 4.39
C MET A 352 19.66 -5.54 4.97
N GLY A 353 19.53 -4.27 5.35
CA GLY A 353 20.58 -3.51 6.03
C GLY A 353 20.96 -4.25 7.29
N ARG A 354 22.25 -4.50 7.47
CA ARG A 354 22.78 -5.23 8.62
C ARG A 354 22.46 -4.50 9.93
N THR A 355 22.38 -3.18 9.86
CA THR A 355 22.04 -2.26 10.94
C THR A 355 21.06 -1.22 10.42
N GLU A 356 20.47 -0.45 11.33
CA GLU A 356 19.80 0.78 10.96
C GLU A 356 20.76 1.76 10.27
N VAL A 357 20.20 2.63 9.42
CA VAL A 357 20.97 3.70 8.77
C VAL A 357 21.52 4.63 9.83
N THR A 358 22.84 4.76 9.84
CA THR A 358 23.53 5.61 10.79
C THR A 358 23.50 7.09 10.39
N ASN A 359 23.73 7.99 11.34
CA ASN A 359 23.87 9.42 11.08
C ASN A 359 25.00 9.72 10.07
N GLY A 360 26.12 8.99 10.16
CA GLY A 360 27.26 9.13 9.26
C GLY A 360 26.92 8.74 7.82
N GLU A 361 26.16 7.67 7.64
CA GLU A 361 25.68 7.22 6.32
C GLU A 361 24.63 8.19 5.76
N TYR A 362 23.67 8.61 6.59
CA TYR A 362 22.60 9.51 6.17
C TYR A 362 23.13 10.91 5.81
N ARG A 363 24.17 11.42 6.49
CA ARG A 363 24.80 12.70 6.16
C ARG A 363 25.53 12.73 4.80
N LYS A 364 25.78 11.57 4.19
CA LYS A 364 26.26 11.52 2.80
C LYS A 364 25.20 12.02 1.81
N PHE A 365 23.92 11.84 2.14
CA PHE A 365 22.79 12.44 1.44
C PHE A 365 22.50 13.86 1.93
N GLN A 366 22.30 14.04 3.24
CA GLN A 366 21.92 15.32 3.83
C GLN A 366 22.95 15.77 4.87
N ARG A 367 23.99 16.48 4.42
CA ARG A 367 25.16 16.87 5.24
C ARG A 367 24.84 17.54 6.58
N ASN A 368 23.72 18.27 6.65
CA ASN A 368 23.31 19.03 7.84
C ASN A 368 22.32 18.27 8.73
N HIS A 369 22.08 16.97 8.49
CA HIS A 369 21.18 16.18 9.32
C HIS A 369 21.62 16.16 10.79
N ASN A 370 20.65 16.31 11.68
CA ASN A 370 20.85 16.34 13.12
C ASN A 370 19.77 15.53 13.85
N SER A 371 20.16 14.39 14.43
CA SER A 371 19.32 13.49 15.24
C SER A 371 19.00 14.01 16.65
N LYS A 372 19.42 15.24 16.97
CA LYS A 372 19.13 15.95 18.21
C LYS A 372 19.63 15.18 19.45
N ASP A 373 19.12 15.58 20.60
CA ASP A 373 19.41 14.99 21.90
C ASP A 373 18.10 14.53 22.56
N TYR A 374 18.18 13.48 23.37
CA TYR A 374 17.08 12.99 24.20
C TYR A 374 17.55 12.91 25.66
N ASN A 375 16.84 13.58 26.56
CA ASN A 375 17.19 13.66 27.99
C ASN A 375 18.65 14.06 28.27
N GLY A 376 19.20 14.97 27.46
CA GLY A 376 20.57 15.46 27.60
C GLY A 376 21.66 14.51 27.06
N VAL A 377 21.27 13.39 26.45
CA VAL A 377 22.18 12.48 25.74
C VAL A 377 22.04 12.71 24.24
N SER A 378 23.17 12.88 23.55
CA SER A 378 23.16 13.08 22.11
C SER A 378 22.85 11.81 21.35
N LEU A 379 21.95 11.94 20.37
CA LEU A 379 21.60 10.90 19.39
C LEU A 379 22.26 11.18 18.03
N ASN A 380 23.15 12.18 17.96
CA ASN A 380 23.69 12.72 16.72
C ASN A 380 25.12 12.24 16.38
N GLY A 381 25.66 11.24 17.06
CA GLY A 381 26.95 10.63 16.75
C GLY A 381 26.91 9.84 15.42
N ASP A 382 28.01 9.82 14.67
CA ASP A 382 28.06 9.24 13.32
C ASP A 382 27.67 7.75 13.27
N ASP A 383 28.03 6.97 14.28
CA ASP A 383 27.70 5.53 14.38
C ASP A 383 26.34 5.25 15.02
N GLN A 384 25.61 6.28 15.45
CA GLN A 384 24.26 6.15 16.01
C GLN A 384 23.21 6.14 14.89
N PRO A 385 22.04 5.51 15.10
CA PRO A 385 20.97 5.51 14.11
C PRO A 385 20.49 6.94 13.82
N ALA A 386 20.23 7.22 12.55
CA ALA A 386 19.58 8.44 12.13
C ALA A 386 18.12 8.43 12.61
N VAL A 387 17.75 9.42 13.43
CA VAL A 387 16.42 9.58 14.02
C VAL A 387 15.92 11.00 13.81
N TYR A 388 14.63 11.25 14.04
CA TYR A 388 13.96 12.49 13.62
C TYR A 388 14.06 12.77 12.11
N VAL A 389 14.14 11.71 11.31
CA VAL A 389 14.05 11.77 9.85
C VAL A 389 12.57 11.68 9.48
N SER A 390 12.09 12.61 8.68
CA SER A 390 10.72 12.55 8.15
C SER A 390 10.60 11.47 7.08
N TRP A 391 9.38 10.98 6.84
CA TRP A 391 9.15 10.00 5.77
C TRP A 391 9.57 10.53 4.39
N GLU A 392 9.38 11.82 4.10
CA GLU A 392 9.83 12.46 2.84
C GLU A 392 11.35 12.41 2.68
N GLU A 393 12.06 12.68 3.77
CA GLU A 393 13.51 12.59 3.86
C GLU A 393 13.99 11.14 3.65
N VAL A 394 13.26 10.15 4.17
CA VAL A 394 13.53 8.72 3.91
C VAL A 394 13.29 8.36 2.44
N GLN A 395 12.18 8.77 1.83
CA GLN A 395 11.93 8.53 0.40
C GLN A 395 12.98 9.20 -0.48
N SER A 396 13.38 10.43 -0.12
CA SER A 396 14.41 11.19 -0.83
C SER A 396 15.78 10.53 -0.70
N PHE A 397 16.10 9.99 0.49
CA PHE A 397 17.31 9.22 0.73
C PHE A 397 17.33 7.92 -0.10
N MET A 398 16.24 7.17 -0.14
CA MET A 398 16.14 5.95 -0.94
C MET A 398 16.26 6.24 -2.45
N LYS A 399 15.58 7.29 -2.91
CA LYS A 399 15.70 7.77 -4.30
C LYS A 399 17.14 8.17 -4.63
N TRP A 400 17.75 8.99 -3.78
CA TRP A 400 19.14 9.40 -3.93
C TRP A 400 20.07 8.20 -3.98
N LEU A 401 19.88 7.21 -3.10
CA LEU A 401 20.71 6.00 -3.05
C LEU A 401 20.55 5.13 -4.31
N MET A 402 19.34 5.03 -4.86
CA MET A 402 19.08 4.41 -6.16
C MET A 402 19.85 5.13 -7.29
N ASP A 403 19.77 6.46 -7.32
CA ASP A 403 20.45 7.29 -8.32
C ASP A 403 21.99 7.15 -8.22
N GLN A 404 22.53 7.12 -7.00
CA GLN A 404 23.96 6.92 -6.73
C GLN A 404 24.47 5.54 -7.19
N ASN A 405 23.60 4.53 -7.24
CA ASN A 405 23.92 3.19 -7.74
C ASN A 405 23.56 3.00 -9.22
N GLY A 406 23.34 4.11 -9.95
CA GLY A 406 23.00 4.07 -11.38
C GLY A 406 21.69 3.35 -11.69
N GLY A 407 20.75 3.31 -10.73
CA GLY A 407 19.48 2.61 -10.85
C GLY A 407 19.57 1.09 -10.86
N GLN A 408 20.75 0.52 -10.56
CA GLN A 408 20.95 -0.93 -10.57
C GLN A 408 20.28 -1.65 -9.39
N TYR A 409 19.92 -0.93 -8.33
CA TYR A 409 19.30 -1.47 -7.13
C TYR A 409 18.08 -0.64 -6.75
N SER A 410 17.08 -1.30 -6.18
CA SER A 410 15.88 -0.66 -5.66
C SER A 410 15.93 -0.71 -4.13
N PHE A 411 15.81 0.44 -3.49
CA PHE A 411 15.84 0.56 -2.05
C PHE A 411 14.44 0.89 -1.52
N ARG A 412 13.98 0.17 -0.51
CA ARG A 412 12.74 0.48 0.23
C ARG A 412 12.89 0.19 1.73
N LEU A 413 11.92 0.63 2.53
CA LEU A 413 11.81 0.17 3.91
C LEU A 413 11.30 -1.29 3.94
N PRO A 414 11.76 -2.11 4.89
CA PRO A 414 11.22 -3.46 5.10
C PRO A 414 9.77 -3.41 5.56
N THR A 415 8.99 -4.42 5.19
CA THR A 415 7.64 -4.64 5.74
C THR A 415 7.72 -5.20 7.15
N GLU A 416 6.61 -5.22 7.88
CA GLU A 416 6.51 -5.88 9.20
C GLU A 416 6.95 -7.34 9.14
N ALA A 417 6.47 -8.08 8.15
CA ALA A 417 6.91 -9.46 7.93
C ALA A 417 8.40 -9.61 7.63
N GLU A 418 9.04 -8.62 7.01
CA GLU A 418 10.49 -8.67 6.75
C GLU A 418 11.31 -8.30 7.99
N TRP A 419 10.70 -7.62 8.98
CA TRP A 419 11.29 -7.35 10.29
C TRP A 419 11.22 -8.54 11.26
N GLU A 420 10.16 -9.35 11.18
CA GLU A 420 10.01 -10.61 11.93
C GLU A 420 10.89 -11.74 11.37
#